data_AF-A0A2T4XK28-F1
#
_entry.id   AF-A0A2T4XK28-F1
#
_cell.length_a   1.000
_cell.length_b   1.000
_cell.length_c   1.000
_cell.angle_alpha   90.00
_cell.angle_beta   90.00
_cell.angle_gamma   90.00
#
_symmetry.space_group_name_H-M   'P 1'
#
loop_
_entity.id
_entity.type
_entity.pdbx_description
1 polymer ?
#
loop_
_entity_poly.entity_id
_entity_poly.type
_entity_poly.pdbx_seq_one_letter_code
_entity_poly.pdbx_strand_id
1 'polypeptide(L)'
;MLNRQSEGGIRYNIYNAALFLGPDGVPPERDATYLKGRLVPFVERFPFANFLFRLDHFGWIPWERFFGYGLGTEPLPFTLPSGDSFPALICYDSVFPGWVNRFAGQDSGQDSKQGSGQGSGQDSKQGSGQGTSFSSGTELSSGTDLTSDSGRNVGFIAIITNDGWWGDSAGHVQHFEYARLRAVEHRQWVVRSANNGISGAINPRGQVVHKTDYWTEDAFRQTITTHPYPTLYARYGDWVGGISLLFVLFGLMRLRYRPKQP
;
A
#
# COMPACT_ATOMS: atom_id res chain seq x y z
N MET A 1 18.70 -3.46 -7.88
CA MET A 1 17.75 -4.52 -7.46
C MET A 1 18.52 -5.83 -7.31
N LEU A 2 18.71 -6.33 -6.08
CA LEU A 2 19.60 -7.47 -5.78
C LEU A 2 18.88 -8.75 -5.32
N ASN A 3 17.56 -8.74 -5.17
CA ASN A 3 16.79 -9.89 -4.64
C ASN A 3 16.36 -10.82 -5.78
N ARG A 4 17.32 -11.35 -6.52
CA ARG A 4 17.08 -12.13 -7.73
C ARG A 4 17.37 -13.60 -7.47
N GLN A 5 16.34 -14.43 -7.54
CA GLN A 5 16.49 -15.88 -7.61
C GLN A 5 16.62 -16.32 -9.07
N SER A 6 17.18 -17.50 -9.28
CA SER A 6 17.39 -18.06 -10.61
C SER A 6 17.03 -19.54 -10.59
N GLU A 7 16.07 -19.93 -11.41
CA GLU A 7 15.64 -21.32 -11.59
C GLU A 7 15.46 -21.60 -13.08
N GLY A 8 16.04 -22.69 -13.59
CA GLY A 8 15.96 -23.04 -15.01
C GLY A 8 16.51 -21.97 -15.97
N GLY A 9 17.42 -21.09 -15.52
CA GLY A 9 17.95 -19.96 -16.30
C GLY A 9 17.07 -18.70 -16.29
N ILE A 10 15.88 -18.75 -15.70
CA ILE A 10 14.98 -17.61 -15.54
C ILE A 10 15.31 -16.90 -14.23
N ARG A 11 15.49 -15.59 -14.32
CA ARG A 11 15.81 -14.72 -13.19
C ARG A 11 14.55 -13.98 -12.73
N TYR A 12 14.14 -14.16 -11.48
CA TYR A 12 12.92 -13.56 -10.93
C TYR A 12 13.13 -13.02 -9.51
N ASN A 13 12.23 -12.14 -9.08
CA ASN A 13 12.16 -11.67 -7.70
C ASN A 13 10.87 -12.22 -7.07
N ILE A 14 10.96 -12.66 -5.82
CA ILE A 14 9.78 -13.12 -5.06
C ILE A 14 9.28 -11.96 -4.22
N TYR A 15 7.97 -11.73 -4.21
CA TYR A 15 7.32 -10.70 -3.41
C TYR A 15 6.22 -11.31 -2.55
N ASN A 16 5.98 -10.70 -1.40
CA ASN A 16 4.69 -10.82 -0.73
C ASN A 16 3.74 -9.84 -1.43
N ALA A 17 2.64 -10.35 -1.99
CA ALA A 17 1.79 -9.60 -2.91
C ALA A 17 0.31 -9.92 -2.72
N ALA A 18 -0.54 -8.97 -3.06
CA ALA A 18 -1.98 -9.17 -3.22
C ALA A 18 -2.35 -9.00 -4.69
N LEU A 19 -3.29 -9.82 -5.16
CA LEU A 19 -3.85 -9.76 -6.51
C LEU A 19 -5.33 -9.36 -6.41
N PHE A 20 -5.75 -8.41 -7.23
CA PHE A 20 -7.14 -8.04 -7.39
C PHE A 20 -7.74 -8.76 -8.59
N LEU A 21 -8.86 -9.44 -8.37
CA LEU A 21 -9.66 -10.07 -9.41
C LEU A 21 -10.98 -9.32 -9.50
N GLY A 22 -11.34 -8.92 -10.73
CA GLY A 22 -12.62 -8.29 -11.01
C GLY A 22 -13.80 -9.23 -10.79
N PRO A 23 -15.04 -8.73 -10.86
CA PRO A 23 -16.25 -9.56 -10.77
C PRO A 23 -16.35 -10.66 -11.82
N ASP A 24 -15.68 -10.47 -12.96
CA ASP A 24 -15.54 -11.42 -14.06
C ASP A 24 -14.43 -12.46 -13.83
N GLY A 25 -13.72 -12.38 -12.69
CA GLY A 25 -12.59 -13.24 -12.36
C GLY A 25 -11.30 -12.88 -13.11
N VAL A 26 -11.31 -11.80 -13.88
CA VAL A 26 -10.14 -11.36 -14.66
C VAL A 26 -9.45 -10.22 -13.90
N PRO A 27 -8.12 -10.28 -13.71
CA PRO A 27 -7.39 -9.13 -13.17
C PRO A 27 -7.48 -7.94 -14.14
N PRO A 28 -7.58 -6.70 -13.64
CA PRO A 28 -7.55 -5.53 -14.51
C PRO A 28 -6.20 -5.42 -15.25
N GLU A 29 -6.19 -4.78 -16.42
CA GLU A 29 -4.97 -4.62 -17.23
C GLU A 29 -3.86 -3.82 -16.50
N ARG A 30 -4.25 -2.96 -15.56
CA ARG A 30 -3.34 -2.13 -14.74
C ARG A 30 -3.73 -2.22 -13.27
N ASP A 31 -2.74 -2.02 -12.41
CA ASP A 31 -2.90 -1.96 -10.95
C ASP A 31 -3.58 -3.22 -10.37
N ALA A 32 -3.41 -4.38 -11.02
CA ALA A 32 -3.97 -5.64 -10.55
C ALA A 32 -3.21 -6.20 -9.33
N THR A 33 -1.96 -5.78 -9.12
CA THR A 33 -1.09 -6.36 -8.10
C THR A 33 -0.56 -5.29 -7.16
N TYR A 34 -0.68 -5.57 -5.86
CA TYR A 34 -0.04 -4.80 -4.81
C TYR A 34 1.16 -5.58 -4.28
N LEU A 35 2.32 -4.94 -4.19
CA LEU A 35 3.53 -5.53 -3.62
C LEU A 35 3.78 -4.94 -2.24
N LYS A 36 4.01 -5.79 -1.23
CA LYS A 36 4.22 -5.39 0.16
C LYS A 36 5.33 -4.35 0.28
N GLY A 37 5.00 -3.21 0.90
CA GLY A 37 5.89 -2.06 0.97
C GLY A 37 6.83 -2.06 2.17
N ARG A 38 6.45 -2.74 3.26
CA ARG A 38 7.21 -2.80 4.52
C ARG A 38 7.43 -4.25 4.90
N LEU A 39 8.67 -4.71 4.73
CA LEU A 39 9.08 -6.06 5.09
C LEU A 39 9.46 -6.15 6.56
N VAL A 40 9.04 -7.23 7.21
CA VAL A 40 9.41 -7.57 8.58
C VAL A 40 10.89 -7.95 8.62
N PRO A 41 11.70 -7.28 9.46
CA PRO A 41 13.10 -7.64 9.64
C PRO A 41 13.28 -9.10 10.05
N PHE A 42 14.32 -9.74 9.52
CA PHE A 42 14.76 -11.13 9.77
C PHE A 42 13.82 -12.23 9.27
N VAL A 43 12.50 -12.03 9.35
CA VAL A 43 11.50 -13.00 8.88
C VAL A 43 11.31 -12.88 7.37
N GLU A 44 11.12 -11.67 6.86
CA GLU A 44 10.89 -11.44 5.43
C GLU A 44 12.15 -10.94 4.72
N ARG A 45 13.05 -10.26 5.44
CA ARG A 45 14.32 -9.77 4.90
C ARG A 45 15.35 -9.49 5.98
N PHE A 46 16.59 -9.92 5.77
CA PHE A 46 17.69 -9.56 6.67
C PHE A 46 18.08 -8.07 6.52
N PRO A 47 18.17 -7.30 7.63
CA PRO A 47 18.57 -5.89 7.57
C PRO A 47 19.96 -5.71 6.95
N PHE A 48 20.13 -4.68 6.12
CA PHE A 48 21.41 -4.32 5.51
C PHE A 48 22.08 -5.43 4.68
N ALA A 49 21.35 -6.48 4.26
CA ALA A 49 21.91 -7.60 3.49
C ALA A 49 22.73 -7.14 2.28
N ASN A 50 22.28 -6.12 1.54
CA ASN A 50 23.01 -5.57 0.39
C ASN A 50 24.33 -4.88 0.77
N PHE A 51 24.40 -4.29 1.97
CA PHE A 51 25.62 -3.66 2.46
C PHE A 51 26.61 -4.73 2.92
N LEU A 52 26.15 -5.70 3.71
CA LEU A 52 27.00 -6.76 4.24
C LEU A 52 27.50 -7.72 3.15
N PHE A 53 26.66 -8.03 2.15
CA PHE A 53 27.06 -8.77 0.95
C PHE A 53 28.25 -8.10 0.22
N ARG A 54 28.26 -6.77 0.13
CA ARG A 54 29.37 -6.03 -0.49
C ARG A 54 30.66 -6.09 0.33
N LEU A 55 30.56 -6.32 1.64
CA LEU A 55 31.72 -6.48 2.51
C LEU A 55 32.28 -7.91 2.49
N ASP A 56 31.45 -8.90 2.20
CA ASP A 56 31.86 -10.29 2.04
C ASP A 56 32.56 -10.53 0.70
N HIS A 57 33.71 -9.87 0.50
CA HIS A 57 34.53 -9.98 -0.70
C HIS A 57 34.98 -11.42 -1.00
N PHE A 58 35.06 -12.25 0.04
CA PHE A 58 35.51 -13.64 -0.05
C PHE A 58 34.36 -14.65 -0.23
N GLY A 59 33.11 -14.20 -0.22
CA GLY A 59 31.93 -15.04 -0.45
C GLY A 59 31.77 -16.16 0.58
N TRP A 60 32.11 -15.90 1.85
CA TRP A 60 32.02 -16.89 2.92
C TRP A 60 30.58 -17.20 3.34
N ILE A 61 29.65 -16.28 3.06
CA ILE A 61 28.27 -16.38 3.53
C ILE A 61 27.34 -16.63 2.34
N PRO A 62 26.39 -17.60 2.44
CA PRO A 62 25.39 -17.85 1.41
C PRO A 62 24.26 -16.79 1.47
N TRP A 63 24.54 -15.60 0.92
CA TRP A 63 23.67 -14.43 1.00
C TRP A 63 22.30 -14.60 0.34
N GLU A 64 22.14 -15.54 -0.60
CA GLU A 64 20.88 -15.85 -1.28
C GLU A 64 19.73 -16.17 -0.30
N ARG A 65 20.05 -16.78 0.85
CA ARG A 65 19.06 -17.13 1.89
C ARG A 65 18.65 -15.92 2.73
N PHE A 66 19.48 -14.87 2.77
CA PHE A 66 19.28 -13.70 3.63
C PHE A 66 18.61 -12.52 2.90
N PHE A 67 18.63 -12.51 1.55
CA PHE A 67 18.02 -11.44 0.78
C PHE A 67 16.48 -11.37 0.88
N GLY A 68 15.84 -12.52 1.14
CA GLY A 68 14.40 -12.61 1.39
C GLY A 68 13.53 -12.05 0.25
N TYR A 69 12.39 -11.46 0.60
CA TYR A 69 11.43 -10.90 -0.35
C TYR A 69 11.88 -9.57 -0.97
N GLY A 70 11.44 -9.30 -2.19
CA GLY A 70 11.49 -8.00 -2.83
C GLY A 70 10.60 -6.97 -2.12
N LEU A 71 10.94 -5.69 -2.28
CA LEU A 71 10.23 -4.56 -1.64
C LEU A 71 9.33 -3.88 -2.67
N GLY A 72 8.05 -3.73 -2.37
CA GLY A 72 7.15 -2.86 -3.12
C GLY A 72 7.52 -1.39 -2.88
N THR A 73 7.77 -0.64 -3.95
CA THR A 73 8.19 0.78 -3.85
C THR A 73 7.05 1.75 -4.12
N GLU A 74 6.04 1.29 -4.83
CA GLU A 74 4.92 2.10 -5.30
C GLU A 74 3.66 1.77 -4.48
N PRO A 75 3.00 2.77 -3.89
CA PRO A 75 1.71 2.58 -3.23
C PRO A 75 0.62 2.59 -4.30
N LEU A 76 0.46 1.48 -5.01
CA LEU A 76 -0.57 1.31 -6.05
C LEU A 76 -1.87 0.78 -5.40
N PRO A 77 -2.94 1.58 -5.33
CA PRO A 77 -4.23 1.09 -4.87
C PRO A 77 -4.94 0.32 -5.99
N PHE A 78 -5.82 -0.61 -5.60
CA PHE A 78 -6.75 -1.26 -6.51
C PHE A 78 -7.89 -0.33 -6.85
N THR A 79 -8.34 -0.34 -8.10
CA THR A 79 -9.46 0.48 -8.57
C THR A 79 -10.68 -0.40 -8.79
N LEU A 80 -11.80 -0.03 -8.18
CA LEU A 80 -13.08 -0.69 -8.38
C LEU A 80 -13.75 -0.21 -9.68
N PRO A 81 -14.66 -1.00 -10.26
CA PRO A 81 -15.48 -0.56 -11.39
C PRO A 81 -16.30 0.71 -11.13
N SER A 82 -16.59 1.03 -9.86
CA SER A 82 -17.26 2.26 -9.45
C SER A 82 -16.39 3.53 -9.56
N GLY A 83 -15.08 3.39 -9.77
CA GLY A 83 -14.10 4.47 -9.77
C GLY A 83 -13.44 4.74 -8.42
N ASP A 84 -13.99 4.20 -7.32
CA ASP A 84 -13.33 4.25 -6.01
C ASP A 84 -12.07 3.36 -6.00
N SER A 85 -11.06 3.75 -5.24
CA SER A 85 -9.84 2.95 -5.06
C SER A 85 -9.63 2.51 -3.61
N PHE A 86 -8.81 1.49 -3.39
CA PHE A 86 -8.46 1.03 -2.05
C PHE A 86 -7.05 0.40 -2.02
N PRO A 87 -6.25 0.66 -0.98
CA PRO A 87 -5.03 -0.09 -0.76
C PRO A 87 -5.33 -1.47 -0.17
N ALA A 88 -4.57 -2.48 -0.61
CA ALA A 88 -4.56 -3.82 -0.02
C ALA A 88 -3.33 -4.01 0.87
N LEU A 89 -3.28 -3.29 2.00
CA LEU A 89 -2.13 -3.28 2.91
C LEU A 89 -1.86 -4.69 3.45
N ILE A 90 -0.62 -5.15 3.35
CA ILE A 90 -0.26 -6.49 3.79
C ILE A 90 0.35 -6.41 5.19
N CYS A 91 -0.32 -7.01 6.16
CA CYS A 91 0.15 -7.15 7.54
C CYS A 91 0.61 -5.80 8.14
N TYR A 92 1.87 -5.72 8.56
CA TYR A 92 2.45 -4.54 9.22
C TYR A 92 2.52 -3.29 8.35
N ASP A 93 2.25 -3.35 7.03
CA ASP A 93 2.08 -2.14 6.20
C ASP A 93 1.09 -1.16 6.85
N SER A 94 0.04 -1.70 7.48
CA SER A 94 -1.00 -0.95 8.18
C SER A 94 -0.55 -0.23 9.45
N VAL A 95 0.60 -0.59 10.03
CA VAL A 95 1.12 0.03 11.26
C VAL A 95 1.89 1.31 10.95
N PHE A 96 2.36 1.51 9.70
CA PHE A 96 3.19 2.64 9.32
C PHE A 96 2.36 3.80 8.73
N PRO A 97 2.06 4.86 9.51
CA PRO A 97 1.21 5.94 9.02
C PRO A 97 1.72 6.63 7.76
N GLY A 98 3.02 6.94 7.74
CA GLY A 98 3.65 7.56 6.57
C GLY A 98 3.59 6.70 5.31
N TRP A 99 3.43 5.37 5.42
CA TRP A 99 3.21 4.51 4.25
C TRP A 99 1.75 4.56 3.79
N VAL A 100 0.80 4.44 4.72
CA VAL A 100 -0.64 4.47 4.40
C VAL A 100 -1.07 5.83 3.84
N ASN A 101 -0.49 6.92 4.33
CA ASN A 101 -0.75 8.27 3.81
C ASN A 101 -0.36 8.44 2.33
N ARG A 102 0.58 7.64 1.81
CA ARG A 102 0.96 7.74 0.39
C ARG A 102 -0.16 7.31 -0.56
N PHE A 103 -1.14 6.54 -0.09
CA PHE A 103 -2.31 6.18 -0.91
C PHE A 103 -3.35 7.30 -0.95
N ALA A 104 -3.40 8.16 0.06
CA ALA A 104 -4.39 9.24 0.15
C ALA A 104 -3.97 10.55 -0.53
N GLY A 105 -2.68 10.70 -0.84
CA GLY A 105 -2.10 11.91 -1.42
C GLY A 105 -1.63 11.78 -2.88
N GLN A 106 -1.97 10.69 -3.57
CA GLN A 106 -1.65 10.54 -4.99
C GLN A 106 -2.66 11.31 -5.85
N ASP A 107 -2.37 12.60 -6.04
CA ASP A 107 -2.76 13.28 -7.28
C ASP A 107 -1.97 12.60 -8.41
N SER A 108 -2.68 12.02 -9.39
CA SER A 108 -2.12 11.25 -10.50
C SER A 108 -1.41 12.16 -11.49
N GLY A 109 -0.24 12.69 -11.11
CA GLY A 109 0.40 13.77 -11.86
C GLY A 109 1.90 13.91 -11.66
N GLN A 110 2.65 12.84 -11.37
CA GLN A 110 4.11 12.80 -11.62
C GLN A 110 4.67 11.38 -11.41
N ASP A 111 5.69 11.05 -12.22
CA ASP A 111 6.58 9.88 -12.11
C ASP A 111 6.20 8.58 -12.81
N SER A 112 5.80 8.68 -14.09
CA SER A 112 6.05 7.64 -15.10
C SER A 112 7.18 8.02 -16.07
N LYS A 113 8.28 8.59 -15.55
CA LYS A 113 9.52 8.82 -16.32
C LYS A 113 10.74 8.29 -15.58
N GLN A 114 10.87 6.97 -15.51
CA GLN A 114 12.18 6.31 -15.51
C GLN A 114 11.99 4.81 -15.72
N GLY A 115 12.19 4.35 -16.96
CA GLY A 115 12.17 2.92 -17.24
C GLY A 115 11.97 2.47 -18.69
N SER A 116 12.31 3.27 -19.71
CA SER A 116 12.40 2.74 -21.08
C SER A 116 13.87 2.56 -21.47
N GLY A 117 14.40 1.39 -21.16
CA GLY A 117 15.62 0.87 -21.78
C GLY A 117 15.41 0.62 -23.26
N GLN A 118 16.46 0.89 -24.03
CA GLN A 118 16.60 0.65 -25.47
C GLN A 118 16.09 -0.73 -25.90
N GLY A 119 15.28 -0.74 -26.95
CA GLY A 119 14.92 -1.92 -27.73
C GLY A 119 14.76 -1.52 -29.20
N SER A 120 15.79 -1.78 -29.98
CA SER A 120 15.81 -1.75 -31.45
C SER A 120 14.82 -2.77 -32.03
N GLY A 121 13.97 -2.37 -32.98
CA GLY A 121 13.11 -3.29 -33.73
C GLY A 121 12.54 -2.62 -34.98
N GLN A 122 12.75 -3.25 -36.13
CA GLN A 122 12.45 -2.77 -37.48
C GLN A 122 10.95 -2.71 -37.79
N ASP A 123 10.52 -1.63 -38.44
CA ASP A 123 9.22 -1.50 -39.08
C ASP A 123 9.16 -2.34 -40.37
N SER A 124 8.11 -3.16 -40.49
CA SER A 124 7.67 -3.73 -41.77
C SER A 124 6.15 -3.60 -41.91
N LYS A 125 5.74 -3.36 -43.16
CA LYS A 125 4.46 -2.80 -43.61
C LYS A 125 3.27 -3.75 -43.57
N GLN A 126 2.09 -3.13 -43.39
CA GLN A 126 0.78 -3.33 -44.03
C GLN A 126 0.18 -4.74 -44.22
N GLY A 127 -1.07 -4.87 -43.75
CA GLY A 127 -2.04 -5.87 -44.22
C GLY A 127 -3.47 -5.52 -43.77
N SER A 128 -4.32 -5.18 -44.72
CA SER A 128 -5.72 -4.76 -44.64
C SER A 128 -6.71 -5.88 -44.27
N GLY A 129 -7.78 -5.54 -43.54
CA GLY A 129 -8.99 -6.36 -43.42
C GLY A 129 -10.20 -5.57 -42.93
N GLN A 130 -11.15 -5.28 -43.82
CA GLN A 130 -12.47 -4.70 -43.53
C GLN A 130 -13.41 -5.73 -42.89
N GLY A 131 -14.26 -5.29 -41.96
CA GLY A 131 -15.34 -6.10 -41.40
C GLY A 131 -16.33 -5.30 -40.55
N THR A 132 -17.29 -4.67 -41.24
CA THR A 132 -18.71 -4.43 -40.87
C THR A 132 -19.12 -3.86 -39.50
N SER A 133 -19.81 -2.73 -39.59
CA SER A 133 -20.52 -1.94 -38.58
C SER A 133 -21.64 -2.64 -37.81
N PHE A 134 -21.80 -2.27 -36.53
CA PHE A 134 -23.11 -2.23 -35.86
C PHE A 134 -23.17 -1.03 -34.92
N SER A 135 -23.94 0.00 -35.29
CA SER A 135 -24.20 1.19 -34.48
C SER A 135 -25.48 1.01 -33.69
N SER A 136 -25.39 0.99 -32.36
CA SER A 136 -26.52 1.26 -31.47
C SER A 136 -26.23 2.57 -30.76
N GLY A 137 -26.92 3.63 -31.19
CA GLY A 137 -26.80 4.96 -30.61
C GLY A 137 -27.45 5.02 -29.23
N THR A 138 -26.68 5.48 -28.25
CA THR A 138 -27.18 6.30 -27.14
C THR A 138 -26.32 7.55 -27.14
N GLU A 139 -26.93 8.67 -27.49
CA GLU A 139 -26.34 10.00 -27.40
C GLU A 139 -25.98 10.27 -25.94
N LEU A 140 -24.68 10.32 -25.62
CA LEU A 140 -24.19 10.94 -24.40
C LEU A 140 -23.76 12.37 -24.77
N SER A 141 -24.46 13.34 -24.18
CA SER A 141 -24.23 14.77 -24.33
C SER A 141 -22.75 15.13 -24.20
N SER A 142 -22.21 15.75 -25.24
CA SER A 142 -20.97 16.50 -25.19
C SER A 142 -21.11 17.66 -24.20
N GLY A 143 -20.25 17.68 -23.19
CA GLY A 143 -20.23 18.75 -22.20
C GLY A 143 -19.06 18.61 -21.24
N THR A 144 -18.08 19.51 -21.42
CA THR A 144 -16.91 19.79 -20.56
C THR A 144 -15.82 18.71 -20.52
N ASP A 145 -14.85 18.93 -21.41
CA ASP A 145 -13.41 18.75 -21.21
C ASP A 145 -13.00 18.54 -19.74
N LEU A 146 -12.92 17.27 -19.32
CA LEU A 146 -12.23 16.86 -18.11
C LEU A 146 -10.77 16.70 -18.47
N THR A 147 -10.02 17.80 -18.36
CA THR A 147 -8.56 17.73 -18.16
C THR A 147 -8.28 16.63 -17.15
N SER A 148 -7.51 15.62 -17.57
CA SER A 148 -7.27 14.38 -16.85
C SER A 148 -6.40 14.59 -15.59
N ASP A 149 -7.00 15.21 -14.58
CA ASP A 149 -6.48 15.37 -13.23
C ASP A 149 -7.47 14.71 -12.26
N SER A 150 -7.57 13.38 -12.33
CA SER A 150 -8.42 12.58 -11.44
C SER A 150 -7.55 11.85 -10.43
N GLY A 151 -7.08 12.60 -9.43
CA GLY A 151 -6.55 12.02 -8.20
C GLY A 151 -7.50 10.94 -7.69
N ARG A 152 -6.99 9.72 -7.56
CA ARG A 152 -7.82 8.55 -7.20
C ARG A 152 -8.31 8.72 -5.77
N ASN A 153 -9.62 8.76 -5.57
CA ASN A 153 -10.19 8.77 -4.24
C ASN A 153 -10.04 7.39 -3.59
N VAL A 154 -9.52 7.34 -2.36
CA VAL A 154 -9.45 6.10 -1.57
C VAL A 154 -10.77 5.93 -0.84
N GLY A 155 -11.62 5.02 -1.32
CA GLY A 155 -12.95 4.78 -0.78
C GLY A 155 -12.98 3.92 0.48
N PHE A 156 -11.98 3.05 0.69
CA PHE A 156 -11.80 2.28 1.93
C PHE A 156 -10.37 1.75 2.00
N ILE A 157 -10.01 1.14 3.13
CA ILE A 157 -8.70 0.51 3.34
C ILE A 157 -8.92 -0.99 3.56
N ALA A 158 -8.25 -1.83 2.76
CA ALA A 158 -8.19 -3.26 3.00
C ALA A 158 -6.88 -3.62 3.71
N ILE A 159 -6.95 -4.49 4.72
CA ILE A 159 -5.79 -5.06 5.39
C ILE A 159 -5.88 -6.58 5.30
N ILE A 160 -4.86 -7.21 4.71
CA ILE A 160 -4.74 -8.66 4.60
C ILE A 160 -3.57 -9.10 5.48
N THR A 161 -3.80 -9.99 6.43
CA THR A 161 -2.76 -10.35 7.41
C THR A 161 -2.84 -11.80 7.87
N ASN A 162 -1.76 -12.27 8.49
CA ASN A 162 -1.69 -13.55 9.18
C ASN A 162 -1.08 -13.28 10.56
N ASP A 163 -1.87 -13.29 11.62
CA ASP A 163 -1.36 -13.03 12.98
C ASP A 163 -1.03 -14.33 13.76
N GLY A 164 -0.90 -15.47 13.07
CA GLY A 164 -0.71 -16.77 13.73
C GLY A 164 0.61 -16.89 14.51
N TRP A 165 1.64 -16.14 14.13
CA TRP A 165 2.95 -16.17 14.82
C TRP A 165 2.94 -15.54 16.20
N TRP A 166 1.89 -14.79 16.56
CA TRP A 166 1.79 -14.15 17.88
C TRP A 166 1.35 -15.11 18.99
N GLY A 167 0.71 -16.24 18.66
CA GLY A 167 0.15 -17.16 19.65
C GLY A 167 -0.65 -16.43 20.73
N ASP A 168 -0.43 -16.82 21.99
CA ASP A 168 -1.17 -16.29 23.16
C ASP A 168 -0.71 -14.88 23.60
N SER A 169 0.16 -14.22 22.84
CA SER A 169 0.61 -12.85 23.18
C SER A 169 -0.38 -11.78 22.74
N ALA A 170 -0.32 -10.60 23.34
CA ALA A 170 -1.19 -9.46 23.00
C ALA A 170 -0.90 -8.82 21.62
N GLY A 171 0.10 -9.31 20.86
CA GLY A 171 0.54 -8.70 19.62
C GLY A 171 -0.56 -8.64 18.54
N HIS A 172 -1.38 -9.69 18.41
CA HIS A 172 -2.50 -9.73 17.46
C HIS A 172 -3.62 -8.74 17.84
N VAL A 173 -3.82 -8.50 19.13
CA VAL A 173 -4.77 -7.49 19.64
C VAL A 173 -4.25 -6.09 19.32
N GLN A 174 -2.98 -5.80 19.64
CA GLN A 174 -2.37 -4.50 19.35
C GLN A 174 -2.35 -4.20 17.85
N HIS A 175 -2.05 -5.20 17.02
CA HIS A 175 -2.07 -5.07 15.57
C HIS A 175 -3.48 -4.73 15.04
N PHE A 176 -4.54 -5.31 15.61
CA PHE A 176 -5.92 -4.92 15.30
C PHE A 176 -6.22 -3.47 15.72
N GLU A 177 -5.75 -3.03 16.88
CA GLU A 177 -5.96 -1.65 17.35
C GLU A 177 -5.30 -0.60 16.42
N TYR A 178 -4.14 -0.90 15.84
CA TYR A 178 -3.53 -0.04 14.82
C TYR A 178 -4.42 0.14 13.58
N ALA A 179 -5.15 -0.89 13.18
CA ALA A 179 -6.11 -0.78 12.07
C ALA A 179 -7.22 0.24 12.39
N ARG A 180 -7.62 0.38 13.66
CA ARG A 180 -8.61 1.38 14.07
C ARG A 180 -8.09 2.80 13.93
N LEU A 181 -6.80 3.03 14.22
CA LEU A 181 -6.16 4.33 13.99
C LEU A 181 -6.18 4.69 12.50
N ARG A 182 -5.89 3.74 11.60
CA ARG A 182 -5.99 3.96 10.14
C ARG A 182 -7.39 4.44 9.73
N ALA A 183 -8.44 3.85 10.29
CA ALA A 183 -9.81 4.24 9.98
C ALA A 183 -10.10 5.70 10.36
N VAL A 184 -9.67 6.10 11.57
CA VAL A 184 -9.86 7.47 12.08
C VAL A 184 -9.03 8.48 11.29
N GLU A 185 -7.77 8.16 11.04
CA GLU A 185 -6.83 9.04 10.35
C GLU A 185 -7.26 9.37 8.93
N HIS A 186 -7.84 8.40 8.22
CA HIS A 186 -8.31 8.58 6.85
C HIS A 186 -9.79 8.94 6.74
N ARG A 187 -10.57 8.84 7.83
CA ARG A 187 -12.04 8.85 7.80
C ARG A 187 -12.59 7.88 6.75
N GLN A 188 -11.98 6.71 6.65
CA GLN A 188 -12.41 5.66 5.75
C GLN A 188 -12.74 4.40 6.54
N TRP A 189 -13.56 3.54 5.96
CA TRP A 189 -13.73 2.20 6.50
C TRP A 189 -12.43 1.42 6.37
N VAL A 190 -12.13 0.60 7.39
CA VAL A 190 -11.07 -0.40 7.32
C VAL A 190 -11.72 -1.77 7.37
N VAL A 191 -11.44 -2.58 6.35
CA VAL A 191 -11.85 -3.99 6.28
C VAL A 191 -10.60 -4.83 6.43
N ARG A 192 -10.56 -5.63 7.50
CA ARG A 192 -9.41 -6.45 7.86
C ARG A 192 -9.76 -7.92 7.74
N SER A 193 -9.00 -8.64 6.93
CA SER A 193 -9.06 -10.10 6.78
C SER A 193 -7.76 -10.70 7.33
N ALA A 194 -7.88 -11.44 8.42
CA ALA A 194 -6.76 -12.12 9.07
C ALA A 194 -6.97 -13.64 9.02
N ASN A 195 -5.91 -14.40 8.71
CA ASN A 195 -5.98 -15.87 8.67
C ASN A 195 -6.24 -16.48 10.06
N ASN A 196 -5.23 -16.46 10.93
CA ASN A 196 -5.38 -16.93 12.32
C ASN A 196 -5.54 -15.75 13.30
N GLY A 197 -5.83 -14.56 12.79
CA GLY A 197 -5.90 -13.31 13.57
C GLY A 197 -7.32 -12.80 13.73
N ILE A 198 -7.44 -11.62 14.34
CA ILE A 198 -8.74 -10.92 14.46
C ILE A 198 -9.11 -10.29 13.11
N SER A 199 -10.14 -10.81 12.46
CA SER A 199 -10.78 -10.17 11.31
C SER A 199 -11.85 -9.18 11.77
N GLY A 200 -12.15 -8.18 10.96
CA GLY A 200 -13.18 -7.22 11.34
C GLY A 200 -13.41 -6.06 10.38
N ALA A 201 -14.48 -5.32 10.65
CA ALA A 201 -14.83 -4.09 9.95
C ALA A 201 -14.87 -2.92 10.93
N ILE A 202 -14.17 -1.85 10.60
CA ILE A 202 -14.01 -0.66 11.43
C ILE A 202 -14.52 0.54 10.66
N ASN A 203 -15.40 1.32 11.29
CA ASN A 203 -15.99 2.48 10.65
C ASN A 203 -15.05 3.70 10.69
N PRO A 204 -15.35 4.80 9.96
CA PRO A 204 -14.53 6.02 9.92
C PRO A 204 -14.29 6.72 11.27
N ARG A 205 -15.03 6.35 12.32
CA ARG A 205 -14.86 6.86 13.69
C ARG A 205 -13.95 5.97 14.53
N GLY A 206 -13.39 4.90 13.96
CA GLY A 206 -12.58 3.91 14.67
C GLY A 206 -13.41 2.97 15.54
N GLN A 207 -14.73 2.90 15.35
CA GLN A 207 -15.59 1.95 16.07
C GLN A 207 -15.58 0.62 15.34
N VAL A 208 -15.45 -0.45 16.11
CA VAL A 208 -15.46 -1.82 15.60
C VAL A 208 -16.92 -2.23 15.39
N VAL A 209 -17.31 -2.42 14.14
CA VAL A 209 -18.68 -2.81 13.76
C VAL A 209 -18.82 -4.32 13.77
N HIS A 210 -17.78 -5.01 13.32
CA HIS A 210 -17.71 -6.46 13.37
C HIS A 210 -16.29 -6.89 13.73
N LYS A 211 -16.16 -7.98 14.49
CA LYS A 211 -14.90 -8.53 14.99
C LYS A 211 -15.06 -10.02 15.20
N THR A 212 -14.16 -10.82 14.61
CA THR A 212 -14.06 -12.25 14.88
C THR A 212 -13.20 -12.50 16.12
N ASP A 213 -13.35 -13.67 16.71
CA ASP A 213 -12.43 -14.14 17.74
C ASP A 213 -11.08 -14.56 17.12
N TYR A 214 -10.08 -14.73 17.98
CA TYR A 214 -8.75 -15.22 17.60
C TYR A 214 -8.78 -16.74 17.46
N TRP A 215 -8.11 -17.31 16.44
CA TRP A 215 -8.09 -18.75 16.15
C TRP A 215 -9.47 -19.40 15.88
N THR A 216 -10.42 -18.64 15.35
CA THR A 216 -11.73 -19.19 14.96
C THR A 216 -11.92 -19.12 13.45
N GLU A 217 -12.44 -20.19 12.85
CA GLU A 217 -12.94 -20.16 11.48
C GLU A 217 -14.26 -19.40 11.46
N ASP A 218 -14.31 -18.30 10.72
CA ASP A 218 -15.49 -17.43 10.63
C ASP A 218 -15.50 -16.67 9.29
N ALA A 219 -16.68 -16.21 8.89
CA ALA A 219 -16.86 -15.36 7.71
C ALA A 219 -18.02 -14.40 7.95
N PHE A 220 -17.83 -13.14 7.55
CA PHE A 220 -18.85 -12.12 7.68
C PHE A 220 -18.95 -11.22 6.47
N ARG A 221 -20.11 -10.57 6.33
CA ARG A 221 -20.38 -9.56 5.31
C ARG A 221 -20.73 -8.25 5.99
N GLN A 222 -20.06 -7.18 5.57
CA GLN A 222 -20.35 -5.82 6.05
C GLN A 222 -20.59 -4.89 4.86
N THR A 223 -21.67 -4.12 4.94
CA THR A 223 -21.89 -2.98 4.03
C THR A 223 -21.07 -1.79 4.52
N ILE A 224 -20.23 -1.24 3.66
CA ILE A 224 -19.37 -0.08 3.95
C ILE A 224 -19.79 1.11 3.09
N THR A 225 -19.37 2.30 3.49
CA THR A 225 -19.62 3.55 2.76
C THR A 225 -18.30 4.21 2.43
N THR A 226 -18.15 4.75 1.22
CA THR A 226 -16.93 5.45 0.84
C THR A 226 -17.08 6.96 1.10
N HIS A 227 -16.00 7.61 1.54
CA HIS A 227 -15.97 9.06 1.69
C HIS A 227 -15.07 9.69 0.62
N PRO A 228 -15.49 10.78 -0.04
CA PRO A 228 -14.76 11.33 -1.19
C PRO A 228 -13.57 12.23 -0.84
N TYR A 229 -13.41 12.62 0.43
CA TYR A 229 -12.46 13.65 0.82
C TYR A 229 -11.41 13.13 1.81
N PRO A 230 -10.11 13.26 1.50
CA PRO A 230 -9.06 12.93 2.47
C PRO A 230 -9.10 13.91 3.66
N THR A 231 -8.70 13.41 4.84
CA THR A 231 -8.54 14.27 6.01
C THR A 231 -7.31 15.18 5.90
N LEU A 232 -7.21 16.19 6.76
CA LEU A 232 -5.99 17.01 6.87
C LEU A 232 -4.75 16.16 7.18
N TYR A 233 -4.91 15.13 8.01
CA TYR A 233 -3.83 14.23 8.34
C TYR A 233 -3.41 13.40 7.12
N ALA A 234 -4.37 12.81 6.41
CA ALA A 234 -4.11 12.02 5.22
C ALA A 234 -3.43 12.84 4.11
N ARG A 235 -3.76 14.14 4.00
CA ARG A 235 -3.19 15.06 3.01
C ARG A 235 -1.78 15.55 3.36
N TYR A 236 -1.53 15.87 4.64
CA TYR A 236 -0.29 16.58 5.04
C TYR A 236 0.63 15.78 5.96
N GLY A 237 0.20 14.59 6.41
CA GLY A 237 0.96 13.72 7.31
C GLY A 237 1.22 14.33 8.69
N ASP A 238 2.37 13.98 9.27
CA ASP A 238 2.73 14.27 10.67
C ASP A 238 3.24 15.70 10.94
N TRP A 239 2.87 16.69 10.11
CA TRP A 239 3.34 18.06 10.22
C TRP A 239 3.03 18.70 11.59
N VAL A 240 1.88 18.38 12.18
CA VAL A 240 1.49 18.86 13.52
C VAL A 240 2.47 18.36 14.58
N GLY A 241 2.90 17.10 14.48
CA GLY A 241 3.90 16.52 15.38
C GLY A 241 5.25 17.21 15.22
N GLY A 242 5.68 17.44 13.98
CA GLY A 242 6.91 18.16 13.67
C GLY A 242 6.92 19.59 14.23
N ILE A 243 5.86 20.36 14.00
CA ILE A 243 5.73 21.72 14.53
C ILE A 243 5.71 21.73 16.06
N SER A 244 4.95 20.83 16.68
CA SER A 244 4.89 20.71 18.14
C SER A 244 6.25 20.41 18.75
N LEU A 245 7.03 19.52 18.12
CA LEU A 245 8.40 19.22 18.55
C LEU A 245 9.31 20.44 18.44
N LEU A 246 9.22 21.22 17.36
CA LEU A 246 9.99 22.46 17.19
C LEU A 246 9.70 23.46 18.31
N PHE A 247 8.43 23.65 18.68
CA PHE A 247 8.05 24.54 19.79
C PHE A 247 8.59 24.06 21.14
N VAL A 248 8.54 22.75 21.41
CA VAL A 248 9.11 22.17 22.63
C VAL A 248 10.62 22.40 22.69
N LEU A 249 11.34 22.11 21.60
CA LEU A 249 12.79 22.33 21.53
C LEU A 249 13.16 23.80 21.69
N PHE A 250 12.41 24.70 21.06
CA PHE A 250 12.59 26.14 21.21
C PHE A 250 12.34 26.60 22.66
N GLY A 251 11.29 26.09 23.31
CA GLY A 251 10.99 26.36 24.71
C GLY A 251 12.09 25.88 25.66
N LEU A 252 12.59 24.66 25.47
CA LEU A 252 13.70 24.11 26.25
C LEU A 252 15.00 24.89 26.03
N MET A 253 15.26 25.31 24.80
CA MET A 253 16.38 26.19 24.46
C MET A 253 16.27 27.51 25.22
N ARG A 254 15.11 28.19 25.17
CA ARG A 254 14.86 29.42 25.92
C ARG A 254 15.04 29.27 27.42
N LEU A 255 14.62 28.15 28.00
CA LEU A 255 14.81 27.85 29.43
C LEU A 255 16.29 27.67 29.79
N ARG A 256 17.08 27.02 28.91
CA ARG A 256 18.52 26.83 29.11
C ARG A 256 19.33 28.13 28.97
N TYR A 257 18.91 29.03 28.08
CA TYR A 257 19.57 30.32 27.84
C TYR A 257 18.99 31.47 28.68
N ARG A 258 18.15 31.19 29.70
CA ARG A 258 17.73 32.23 30.65
C ARG A 258 18.96 32.75 31.39
N PRO A 259 19.36 34.03 31.20
CA PRO A 259 20.46 34.60 31.96
C PRO A 259 20.11 34.58 33.44
N LYS A 260 21.06 34.21 34.30
CA LYS A 260 20.89 34.34 35.76
C LYS A 260 20.62 35.82 36.04
N GLN A 261 19.49 36.11 36.70
CA GLN A 261 19.22 37.47 37.12
C GLN A 261 20.30 37.89 38.13
N PRO A 262 20.88 39.10 38.00
CA PRO A 262 21.89 39.62 38.91
C PRO A 262 21.31 39.91 40.30
#